data_AF-A0A537RG78-F1
#
_entry.id   AF-A0A537RG78-F1
#
_cell.length_a   1.000
_cell.length_b   1.000
_cell.length_c   1.000
_cell.angle_alpha   90.00
_cell.angle_beta   90.00
_cell.angle_gamma   90.00
#
_symmetry.space_group_name_H-M   'P 1'
#
loop_
_entity.id
_entity.type
_entity.pdbx_description
1 polymer ?
#
loop_
_entity_poly.entity_id
_entity_poly.type
_entity_poly.pdbx_seq_one_letter_code
_entity_poly.pdbx_strand_id
1 'polypeptide(L)'
;MRKLAIAVPIVAMLAATAAFAADPPAADPDLAPFRQAYTAGTGLSYVVVKDDKGERIYRYGDASRQAAQKDTRGFMLFTCNSPHVFVAKNPPDKTALLKARVVKSGEPEFADLDAKYLAGCKNPLVKSALPPKAK
;
A
#
# COMPACT_ATOMS: atom_id res chain seq x y z
N MET A 1 -65.27 20.83 -42.32
CA MET A 1 -64.97 19.39 -42.10
C MET A 1 -63.51 19.12 -42.49
N ARG A 2 -62.85 18.21 -41.76
CA ARG A 2 -61.46 17.68 -41.93
C ARG A 2 -60.36 18.56 -41.34
N LYS A 3 -60.01 18.37 -40.05
CA LYS A 3 -59.18 17.31 -39.41
C LYS A 3 -57.71 17.77 -39.29
N LEU A 4 -57.42 18.41 -38.15
CA LEU A 4 -56.06 18.48 -37.60
C LEU A 4 -55.62 17.07 -37.21
N ALA A 5 -54.42 16.68 -37.61
CA ALA A 5 -53.68 15.59 -37.00
C ALA A 5 -52.18 15.96 -37.03
N ILE A 6 -51.73 16.62 -35.97
CA ILE A 6 -50.31 16.79 -35.66
C ILE A 6 -50.11 16.22 -34.27
N ALA A 7 -49.23 15.22 -34.17
CA ALA A 7 -48.24 15.02 -33.10
C ALA A 7 -47.81 13.56 -33.08
N VAL A 8 -46.69 13.25 -33.74
CA VAL A 8 -45.91 12.04 -33.47
C VAL A 8 -45.02 12.37 -32.26
N PRO A 9 -45.11 11.67 -31.12
CA PRO A 9 -44.16 11.87 -30.05
C PRO A 9 -42.86 11.18 -30.44
N ILE A 10 -41.84 11.98 -30.75
CA ILE A 10 -40.46 11.50 -30.79
C ILE A 10 -40.09 11.19 -29.33
N VAL A 11 -40.19 9.92 -28.96
CA VAL A 11 -39.64 9.40 -27.70
C VAL A 11 -38.13 9.52 -27.81
N ALA A 12 -37.59 10.60 -27.23
CA ALA A 12 -36.15 10.73 -27.03
C ALA A 12 -35.73 9.70 -25.98
N MET A 13 -35.23 8.55 -26.44
CA MET A 13 -34.41 7.68 -25.61
C MET A 13 -33.10 8.43 -25.31
N LEU A 14 -33.05 9.15 -24.19
CA LEU A 14 -31.77 9.44 -23.54
C LEU A 14 -31.24 8.10 -23.03
N ALA A 15 -30.32 7.50 -23.80
CA ALA A 15 -29.47 6.43 -23.33
C ALA A 15 -28.69 6.96 -22.11
N ALA A 16 -29.12 6.55 -20.92
CA ALA A 16 -28.30 6.69 -19.72
C ALA A 16 -27.04 5.86 -19.95
N THR A 17 -25.92 6.53 -20.25
CA THR A 17 -24.61 5.90 -20.21
C THR A 17 -24.37 5.47 -18.77
N ALA A 18 -24.61 4.19 -18.48
CA ALA A 18 -24.17 3.58 -17.24
C ALA A 18 -22.67 3.80 -17.15
N ALA A 19 -22.26 4.69 -16.23
CA ALA A 19 -20.88 4.80 -15.84
C ALA A 19 -20.51 3.48 -15.18
N PHE A 20 -19.89 2.58 -15.94
CA PHE A 20 -19.28 1.39 -15.37
C PHE A 20 -18.22 1.87 -14.38
N ALA A 21 -18.48 1.68 -13.09
CA ALA A 21 -17.42 1.63 -12.10
C ALA A 21 -16.47 0.51 -12.58
N ALA A 22 -15.31 0.90 -13.11
CA ALA A 22 -14.29 -0.06 -13.49
C ALA A 22 -14.02 -0.96 -12.27
N ASP A 23 -14.06 -2.29 -12.48
CA ASP A 23 -13.73 -3.24 -11.43
C ASP A 23 -12.41 -2.81 -10.76
N PRO A 24 -12.34 -2.84 -9.43
CA PRO A 24 -11.11 -2.51 -8.74
C PRO A 24 -10.00 -3.39 -9.33
N PRO A 25 -8.86 -2.79 -9.77
CA PRO A 25 -7.85 -3.51 -10.49
C PRO A 25 -7.42 -4.74 -9.69
N ALA A 26 -7.47 -5.90 -10.35
CA ALA A 26 -7.08 -7.16 -9.74
C ALA A 26 -5.68 -7.07 -9.14
N ALA A 27 -5.49 -7.75 -8.01
CA ALA A 27 -4.21 -7.92 -7.36
C ALA A 27 -3.17 -8.47 -8.36
N ASP A 28 -1.92 -7.97 -8.29
CA ASP A 28 -0.83 -8.57 -9.04
C ASP A 28 -0.53 -9.96 -8.46
N PRO A 29 -0.66 -11.04 -9.26
CA PRO A 29 -0.49 -12.41 -8.77
C PRO A 29 0.94 -12.70 -8.31
N ASP A 30 1.95 -12.06 -8.92
CA ASP A 30 3.36 -12.29 -8.58
C ASP A 30 3.68 -11.74 -7.18
N LEU A 31 2.93 -10.73 -6.75
CA LEU A 31 3.06 -10.12 -5.42
C LEU A 31 2.17 -10.79 -4.37
N ALA A 32 1.43 -11.87 -4.69
CA ALA A 32 0.56 -12.54 -3.74
C ALA A 32 1.30 -13.03 -2.47
N PRO A 33 2.50 -13.64 -2.55
CA PRO A 33 3.23 -14.07 -1.35
C PRO A 33 3.65 -12.89 -0.48
N PHE A 34 4.18 -11.82 -1.11
CA PHE A 34 4.56 -10.60 -0.40
C PHE A 34 3.35 -9.96 0.28
N ARG A 35 2.22 -9.86 -0.43
CA ARG A 35 0.98 -9.30 0.11
C ARG A 35 0.52 -10.11 1.32
N GLN A 36 0.46 -11.43 1.21
CA GLN A 36 0.03 -12.29 2.31
C GLN A 36 0.91 -12.05 3.55
N ALA A 37 2.24 -12.01 3.37
CA ALA A 37 3.16 -11.73 4.45
C ALA A 37 2.95 -10.33 5.05
N TYR A 38 2.77 -9.33 4.19
CA TYR A 38 2.58 -7.94 4.57
C TYR A 38 1.28 -7.74 5.38
N THR A 39 0.15 -8.28 4.91
CA THR A 39 -1.18 -8.09 5.50
C THR A 39 -1.47 -8.98 6.71
N ALA A 40 -0.62 -9.96 7.00
CA ALA A 40 -0.80 -10.87 8.12
C ALA A 40 -0.15 -10.35 9.42
N GLY A 41 -0.72 -10.75 10.55
CA GLY A 41 -0.22 -10.42 11.89
C GLY A 41 -0.67 -9.05 12.41
N THR A 42 -0.07 -8.64 13.52
CA THR A 42 -0.41 -7.41 14.26
C THR A 42 0.85 -6.71 14.76
N GLY A 43 0.73 -5.44 15.17
CA GLY A 43 1.82 -4.69 15.80
C GLY A 43 2.84 -4.10 14.81
N LEU A 44 4.09 -3.99 15.21
CA LEU A 44 5.14 -3.45 14.34
C LEU A 44 5.72 -4.55 13.45
N SER A 45 6.09 -4.20 12.23
CA SER A 45 6.79 -5.11 11.32
C SER A 45 7.75 -4.33 10.43
N TYR A 46 8.74 -5.03 9.88
CA TYR A 46 9.72 -4.48 8.96
C TYR A 46 9.58 -5.12 7.58
N VAL A 47 9.81 -4.33 6.54
CA VAL A 47 10.07 -4.80 5.19
C VAL A 47 11.53 -4.50 4.86
N VAL A 48 12.28 -5.53 4.50
CA VAL A 48 13.67 -5.43 4.09
C VAL A 48 13.74 -5.70 2.59
N VAL A 49 14.28 -4.74 1.85
CA VAL A 49 14.57 -4.90 0.42
C VAL A 49 16.08 -4.91 0.25
N LYS A 50 16.62 -6.00 -0.31
CA LYS A 50 18.04 -6.10 -0.69
C LYS A 50 18.15 -5.98 -2.20
N ASP A 51 18.87 -4.96 -2.65
CA ASP A 51 19.16 -4.72 -4.06
C ASP A 51 20.62 -4.27 -4.25
N ASP A 52 20.99 -3.95 -5.48
CA ASP A 52 22.36 -3.57 -5.85
C ASP A 52 22.81 -2.26 -5.18
N LYS A 53 21.88 -1.48 -4.59
CA LYS A 53 22.15 -0.26 -3.83
C LYS A 53 22.25 -0.51 -2.32
N GLY A 54 22.11 -1.77 -1.88
CA GLY A 54 22.25 -2.20 -0.50
C GLY A 54 20.96 -2.65 0.16
N GLU A 55 20.96 -2.66 1.49
CA GLU A 55 19.81 -3.05 2.32
C GLU A 55 18.97 -1.81 2.66
N ARG A 56 17.69 -1.82 2.26
CA ARG A 56 16.71 -0.80 2.62
C ARG A 56 15.71 -1.38 3.61
N ILE A 57 15.58 -0.73 4.77
CA ILE A 57 14.69 -1.15 5.85
C ILE A 57 13.52 -0.18 5.95
N TYR A 58 12.32 -0.73 5.92
CA TYR A 58 11.06 0.00 6.05
C TYR A 58 10.27 -0.51 7.23
N ARG A 59 9.67 0.39 8.00
CA ARG A 59 8.79 0.07 9.12
C ARG A 59 7.33 0.23 8.71
N TYR A 60 6.45 -0.59 9.25
CA TYR A 60 5.00 -0.42 9.12
C TYR A 60 4.26 -1.08 10.29
N GLY A 61 2.95 -0.85 10.35
CA GLY A 61 2.10 -1.45 11.37
C GLY A 61 0.66 -1.60 10.92
N ASP A 62 -0.24 -1.71 11.89
CA ASP A 62 -1.62 -2.16 11.67
C ASP A 62 -2.43 -1.24 10.74
N ALA A 63 -2.24 0.09 10.82
CA ALA A 63 -2.91 1.03 9.93
C ALA A 63 -2.54 0.76 8.45
N SER A 64 -1.25 0.58 8.15
CA SER A 64 -0.81 0.25 6.80
C SER A 64 -1.27 -1.14 6.34
N ARG A 65 -1.38 -2.12 7.26
CA ARG A 65 -1.96 -3.44 6.95
C ARG A 65 -3.42 -3.34 6.58
N GLN A 66 -4.22 -2.69 7.40
CA GLN A 66 -5.65 -2.51 7.16
C GLN A 66 -5.90 -1.76 5.85
N ALA A 67 -5.07 -0.76 5.52
CA ALA A 67 -5.13 -0.08 4.24
C ALA A 67 -4.88 -1.05 3.06
N ALA A 68 -3.82 -1.86 3.13
CA ALA A 68 -3.47 -2.81 2.06
C ALA A 68 -4.45 -3.99 1.92
N GLN A 69 -5.21 -4.33 2.96
CA GLN A 69 -6.30 -5.30 2.86
C GLN A 69 -7.48 -4.75 2.04
N LYS A 70 -7.68 -3.42 2.04
CA LYS A 70 -8.76 -2.75 1.31
C LYS A 70 -8.33 -2.28 -0.09
N ASP A 71 -7.08 -1.84 -0.22
CA ASP A 71 -6.51 -1.31 -1.45
C ASP A 71 -5.34 -2.16 -1.93
N THR A 72 -5.55 -2.86 -3.04
CA THR A 72 -4.59 -3.78 -3.65
C THR A 72 -3.57 -3.07 -4.54
N ARG A 73 -3.62 -1.74 -4.68
CA ARG A 73 -2.78 -1.00 -5.63
C ARG A 73 -1.38 -0.74 -5.11
N GLY A 74 -1.16 -0.77 -3.79
CA GLY A 74 0.15 -0.47 -3.23
C GLY A 74 0.30 -0.77 -1.74
N PHE A 75 1.50 -0.49 -1.25
CA PHE A 75 1.91 -0.78 0.13
C PHE A 75 2.54 0.46 0.75
N MET A 76 2.01 0.87 1.91
CA MET A 76 2.48 2.05 2.62
C MET A 76 3.50 1.67 3.69
N LEU A 77 4.74 2.03 3.42
CA LEU A 77 5.92 1.74 4.20
C LEU A 77 6.54 3.04 4.69
N PHE A 78 7.35 2.98 5.74
CA PHE A 78 8.00 4.17 6.30
C PHE A 78 9.49 3.93 6.40
N THR A 79 10.27 4.85 5.82
CA THR A 79 11.62 5.08 6.33
C THR A 79 11.49 5.94 7.59
N CYS A 80 12.56 6.07 8.38
CA CYS A 80 12.49 6.96 9.53
C CYS A 80 12.08 8.39 9.14
N ASN A 81 12.56 8.87 7.99
CA ASN A 81 12.45 10.29 7.65
C ASN A 81 11.22 10.60 6.78
N SER A 82 10.68 9.60 6.07
CA SER A 82 9.57 9.82 5.16
C SER A 82 8.72 8.56 4.95
N PRO A 83 7.41 8.71 4.69
CA PRO A 83 6.63 7.64 4.10
C PRO A 83 7.17 7.27 2.72
N HIS A 84 6.93 6.04 2.32
CA HIS A 84 7.25 5.48 1.02
C HIS A 84 6.10 4.59 0.57
N VAL A 85 5.54 4.87 -0.60
CA VAL A 85 4.47 4.06 -1.17
C VAL A 85 5.04 3.27 -2.33
N PHE A 86 4.96 1.94 -2.25
CA PHE A 86 5.25 1.07 -3.38
C PHE A 86 3.96 0.81 -4.15
N VAL A 87 3.96 1.08 -5.45
CA VAL A 87 2.81 0.85 -6.32
C VAL A 87 2.99 -0.46 -7.06
N ALA A 88 2.07 -1.41 -6.89
CA ALA A 88 2.20 -2.77 -7.43
C ALA A 88 2.36 -2.80 -8.97
N LYS A 89 1.75 -1.84 -9.67
CA LYS A 89 1.83 -1.71 -11.14
C LYS A 89 3.07 -0.97 -11.63
N ASN A 90 3.84 -0.35 -10.74
CA ASN A 90 5.06 0.37 -11.11
C ASN A 90 6.23 -0.63 -11.19
N PRO A 91 6.89 -0.81 -12.36
CA PRO A 91 7.89 -1.86 -12.54
C PRO A 91 9.06 -1.87 -11.54
N PRO A 92 9.75 -0.75 -11.24
CA PRO A 92 10.79 -0.72 -10.21
C PRO A 92 10.26 -1.07 -8.81
N ASP A 93 9.05 -0.64 -8.47
CA ASP A 93 8.45 -0.96 -7.16
C ASP A 93 8.13 -2.46 -7.08
N LYS A 94 7.50 -3.02 -8.12
CA LYS A 94 7.24 -4.46 -8.20
C LYS A 94 8.53 -5.26 -8.07
N THR A 95 9.58 -4.87 -8.78
CA THR A 95 10.89 -5.53 -8.70
C THR A 95 11.48 -5.48 -7.30
N ALA A 96 11.34 -4.36 -6.59
CA ALA A 96 11.77 -4.24 -5.21
C ALA A 96 10.94 -5.14 -4.28
N LEU A 97 9.62 -5.16 -4.44
CA LEU A 97 8.70 -5.97 -3.63
C LEU A 97 8.89 -7.49 -3.85
N LEU A 98 9.25 -7.91 -5.05
CA LEU A 98 9.58 -9.32 -5.34
C LEU A 98 10.84 -9.80 -4.62
N LYS A 99 11.76 -8.88 -4.29
CA LYS A 99 12.96 -9.16 -3.49
C LYS A 99 12.76 -8.87 -2.00
N ALA A 100 11.56 -8.41 -1.62
CA ALA A 100 11.30 -7.93 -0.27
C ALA A 100 10.96 -9.07 0.68
N ARG A 101 11.42 -8.94 1.91
CA ARG A 101 11.11 -9.81 3.02
C ARG A 101 10.37 -9.04 4.11
N VAL A 102 9.33 -9.64 4.65
CA VAL A 102 8.63 -9.14 5.85
C VAL A 102 9.23 -9.80 7.09
N VAL A 103 9.45 -9.01 8.15
CA VAL A 103 9.92 -9.48 9.47
C VAL A 103 8.97 -8.95 10.53
N LYS A 104 8.32 -9.85 11.26
CA LYS A 104 7.34 -9.51 12.29
C LYS A 104 7.97 -9.45 13.67
N SER A 105 7.29 -8.76 14.58
CA SER A 105 7.66 -8.79 16.01
C SER A 105 7.69 -10.23 16.53
N GLY A 106 8.72 -10.56 17.30
CA GLY A 106 8.98 -11.91 17.81
C GLY A 106 9.85 -12.79 16.91
N GLU A 107 10.14 -12.37 15.67
CA GLU A 107 11.15 -13.04 14.84
C GLU A 107 12.58 -12.68 15.33
N PRO A 108 13.56 -13.60 15.23
CA PRO A 108 14.91 -13.38 15.76
C PRO A 108 15.60 -12.12 15.24
N GLU A 109 15.39 -11.78 13.97
CA GLU A 109 16.03 -10.62 13.32
C GLU A 109 15.32 -9.29 13.60
N PHE A 110 14.17 -9.31 14.27
CA PHE A 110 13.38 -8.11 14.49
C PHE A 110 14.14 -7.07 15.32
N ALA A 111 14.78 -7.50 16.42
CA ALA A 111 15.51 -6.60 17.31
C ALA A 111 16.67 -5.89 16.60
N ASP A 112 17.40 -6.62 15.75
CA ASP A 112 18.51 -6.05 14.98
C ASP A 112 18.01 -5.05 13.92
N LEU A 113 16.89 -5.34 13.25
CA LEU A 113 16.28 -4.43 12.29
C LEU A 113 15.73 -3.17 12.98
N ASP A 114 15.13 -3.32 14.15
CA ASP A 114 14.64 -2.20 14.96
C ASP A 114 15.79 -1.28 15.37
N ALA A 115 16.87 -1.86 15.91
CA ALA A 115 18.07 -1.11 16.27
C ALA A 115 18.69 -0.39 15.05
N LYS A 116 18.83 -1.07 13.90
CA LYS A 116 19.33 -0.46 12.65
C LYS A 116 18.44 0.69 12.18
N TYR A 117 17.13 0.49 12.17
CA TYR A 117 16.15 1.49 11.74
C TYR A 117 16.23 2.74 12.63
N LEU A 118 16.30 2.56 13.95
CA LEU A 118 16.40 3.64 14.92
C LEU A 118 17.77 4.34 14.87
N ALA A 119 18.87 3.62 14.67
CA ALA A 119 20.21 4.20 14.53
C ALA A 119 20.33 5.11 13.28
N GLY A 120 19.67 4.74 12.18
CA GLY A 120 19.54 5.57 10.99
C GLY A 120 18.55 6.74 11.15
N CYS A 121 17.82 6.78 12.28
CA CYS A 121 16.74 7.71 12.46
C CYS A 121 17.20 9.02 13.10
N LYS A 122 17.47 10.02 12.24
CA LYS A 122 17.89 11.36 12.68
C LYS A 122 16.74 12.37 12.73
N ASN A 123 15.48 11.93 12.62
CA ASN A 123 14.33 12.82 12.59
C ASN A 123 13.83 13.13 14.01
N PRO A 124 14.06 14.36 14.54
CA PRO A 124 13.63 14.73 15.89
C PRO A 124 12.10 14.84 16.03
N LEU A 125 11.35 14.83 14.91
CA LEU A 125 9.90 14.99 14.89
C LEU A 125 9.15 13.65 14.99
N VAL A 126 9.83 12.52 14.80
CA VAL A 126 9.23 11.19 14.90
C VAL A 126 9.38 10.71 16.34
N LYS A 127 8.46 11.13 17.21
CA LYS A 127 8.44 10.79 18.65
C LYS A 127 8.51 9.29 18.94
N SER A 128 8.11 8.44 17.99
CA SER A 128 8.18 6.96 18.06
C SER A 128 9.54 6.36 17.65
N ALA A 129 10.55 7.19 17.43
CA ALA A 129 11.93 6.76 17.15
C ALA A 129 12.95 7.27 18.17
N LEU A 130 12.50 8.04 19.17
CA LEU A 130 13.36 8.43 20.30
C LEU A 130 13.26 7.34 21.38
N PRO A 131 14.39 6.83 21.92
CA PRO A 131 14.34 6.02 23.12
C PRO A 131 13.66 6.83 24.23
N PRO A 132 12.89 6.20 25.13
CA PRO A 132 12.30 6.90 26.26
C PRO A 132 13.42 7.60 27.02
N LYS A 133 13.29 8.92 27.21
CA LYS A 133 14.25 9.67 28.04
C LYS A 133 14.27 9.01 29.42
N ALA A 134 15.39 8.42 29.78
CA ALA A 134 15.62 7.95 31.14
C ALA A 134 15.37 9.14 32.08
N LYS A 135 14.45 8.95 33.02
CA LYS A 135 14.26 9.85 34.17
C LYS A 135 15.19 9.42 35.29
#